data_AF-A0A9E1GT44-F1
#
_entry.id   AF-A0A9E1GT44-F1
#
_cell.length_a   1.000
_cell.length_b   1.000
_cell.length_c   1.000
_cell.angle_alpha   90.00
_cell.angle_beta   90.00
_cell.angle_gamma   90.00
#
_symmetry.space_group_name_H-M   'P 1'
#
loop_
_entity.id
_entity.type
_entity.pdbx_description
1 polymer ?
#
loop_
_entity_poly.entity_id
_entity_poly.type
_entity_poly.pdbx_seq_one_letter_code
_entity_poly.pdbx_strand_id
1 'polypeptide(L)'
;MLRQIKVTELCKELEEKLVGLQYSEDSLRRYRKVFREFEEYAGDCDYSQSRGTDFLLWKFKQLGGFVTSGEHSKNEMYYFRVIRSLAEYYNFGTLFRRHDYDGEIVWPLPFKEVTEGFLQYEVEYGCSQCHYRRCRGIIKDLILFLDSSGIHHLNGVTADLMSRFTETMIGLAPVTIAERLSALRQYFKYAFLHKYVDQPIEVFLPHPPQRLRTKLPTVWSEEQIEQLINSIDITTPIGKRDYAIILLGARLGLRIGDIWSYVKI
;
A
#
# COMPACT_ATOMS: atom_id res chain seq x y z
N MET A 1 -23.32 -5.24 -11.91
CA MET A 1 -24.61 -4.74 -11.42
C MET A 1 -24.29 -3.72 -10.33
N LEU A 2 -24.58 -2.43 -10.51
CA LEU A 2 -24.26 -1.40 -9.51
C LEU A 2 -25.17 -1.61 -8.30
N ARG A 3 -24.57 -1.97 -7.15
CA ARG A 3 -25.25 -2.13 -5.87
C ARG A 3 -25.87 -0.77 -5.48
N GLN A 4 -27.19 -0.62 -5.48
CA GLN A 4 -27.81 0.58 -4.92
C GLN A 4 -27.89 0.42 -3.40
N ILE A 5 -27.20 1.28 -2.66
CA ILE A 5 -27.15 1.28 -1.19
C ILE A 5 -27.05 2.71 -0.70
N LYS A 6 -27.75 3.03 0.38
CA LYS A 6 -27.68 4.33 1.03
C LYS A 6 -26.31 4.54 1.67
N VAL A 7 -25.85 5.80 1.74
CA VAL A 7 -24.57 6.12 2.39
C VAL A 7 -24.54 5.65 3.85
N THR A 8 -25.63 5.86 4.60
CA THR A 8 -25.78 5.43 5.99
C THR A 8 -25.68 3.92 6.16
N GLU A 9 -26.31 3.17 5.26
CA GLU A 9 -26.31 1.71 5.28
C GLU A 9 -24.91 1.16 4.94
N LEU A 10 -24.23 1.74 3.94
CA LEU A 10 -22.87 1.37 3.57
C LEU A 10 -21.86 1.64 4.70
N CYS A 11 -21.97 2.80 5.38
CA CYS A 11 -21.14 3.13 6.53
C CYS A 11 -21.31 2.12 7.67
N LYS A 12 -22.55 1.72 7.94
CA LYS A 12 -22.87 0.73 8.97
C LYS A 12 -22.31 -0.66 8.64
N GLU A 13 -22.53 -1.16 7.43
CA GLU A 13 -21.99 -2.45 7.00
C GLU A 13 -20.46 -2.47 7.07
N LEU A 14 -19.82 -1.37 6.67
CA LEU A 14 -18.38 -1.25 6.76
C LEU A 14 -17.90 -1.24 8.23
N GLU A 15 -18.59 -0.54 9.13
CA GLU A 15 -18.28 -0.57 10.55
C GLU A 15 -18.37 -1.99 11.13
N GLU A 16 -19.45 -2.71 10.85
CA GLU A 16 -19.62 -4.10 11.28
C GLU A 16 -18.49 -4.99 10.77
N LYS A 17 -18.06 -4.78 9.51
CA LYS A 17 -16.93 -5.49 8.93
C LYS A 17 -15.60 -5.13 9.62
N LEU A 18 -15.37 -3.86 9.95
CA LEU A 18 -14.17 -3.42 10.67
C LEU A 18 -14.10 -4.01 12.09
N VAL A 19 -15.24 -4.11 12.78
CA VAL A 19 -15.36 -4.76 14.09
C VAL A 19 -15.07 -6.26 13.97
N GLY A 20 -15.65 -6.94 12.98
CA GLY A 20 -15.36 -8.35 12.70
C GLY A 20 -13.87 -8.61 12.37
N LEU A 21 -13.19 -7.61 11.81
CA LEU A 21 -11.75 -7.62 11.56
C LEU A 21 -10.91 -7.17 12.77
N GLN A 22 -11.47 -7.06 13.98
CA GLN A 22 -10.75 -6.74 15.22
C GLN A 22 -9.90 -5.45 15.14
N TYR A 23 -10.42 -4.39 14.51
CA TYR A 23 -9.76 -3.08 14.55
C TYR A 23 -9.73 -2.52 15.97
N SER A 24 -8.67 -1.78 16.33
CA SER A 24 -8.58 -1.15 17.65
C SER A 24 -9.67 -0.09 17.84
N GLU A 25 -10.12 0.10 19.08
CA GLU A 25 -11.13 1.11 19.42
C GLU A 25 -10.72 2.52 19.00
N ASP A 26 -9.43 2.86 19.12
CA ASP A 26 -8.91 4.15 18.64
C ASP A 26 -9.06 4.31 17.12
N SER A 27 -8.88 3.22 16.36
CA SER A 27 -9.09 3.22 14.92
C SER A 27 -10.58 3.35 14.60
N LEU A 28 -11.44 2.56 15.23
CA LEU A 28 -12.89 2.61 15.05
C LEU A 28 -13.46 3.99 15.40
N ARG A 29 -13.01 4.63 16.49
CA ARG A 29 -13.40 5.99 16.86
C ARG A 29 -13.13 7.00 15.74
N ARG A 30 -11.97 6.88 15.09
CA ARG A 30 -11.60 7.77 13.98
C ARG A 30 -12.44 7.48 12.72
N TYR A 31 -12.75 6.21 12.43
CA TYR A 31 -13.59 5.83 11.29
C TYR A 31 -15.01 6.37 11.48
N ARG A 32 -15.61 6.13 12.65
CA ARG A 32 -16.93 6.65 13.05
C ARG A 32 -17.04 8.16 12.90
N LYS A 33 -15.98 8.90 13.20
CA LYS A 33 -15.95 10.36 13.00
C LYS A 33 -16.19 10.71 11.53
N VAL A 34 -15.43 10.10 10.62
CA VAL A 34 -15.54 10.38 9.18
C VAL A 34 -16.88 9.88 8.63
N PHE A 35 -17.38 8.74 9.10
CA PHE A 35 -18.70 8.23 8.69
C PHE A 35 -19.81 9.20 9.05
N ARG A 36 -19.87 9.69 10.30
CA ARG A 36 -20.88 10.68 10.71
C ARG A 36 -20.84 11.94 9.84
N GLU A 37 -19.65 12.49 9.60
CA GLU A 37 -19.52 13.70 8.77
C GLU A 37 -19.90 13.44 7.30
N PHE A 38 -19.65 12.23 6.79
CA PHE A 38 -20.06 11.85 5.44
C PHE A 38 -21.56 11.60 5.34
N GLU A 39 -22.18 11.01 6.36
CA GLU A 39 -23.63 10.82 6.48
C GLU A 39 -24.35 12.18 6.56
N GLU A 40 -23.84 13.12 7.35
CA GLU A 40 -24.37 14.49 7.44
C GLU A 40 -24.29 15.21 6.08
N TYR A 41 -23.18 15.03 5.34
CA TYR A 41 -23.01 15.60 4.01
C TYR A 41 -23.93 14.97 2.96
N ALA A 42 -24.08 13.65 2.98
CA ALA A 42 -24.82 12.90 1.97
C ALA A 42 -26.33 12.88 2.21
N GLY A 43 -26.79 13.03 3.46
CA GLY A 43 -28.19 12.89 3.84
C GLY A 43 -28.73 11.51 3.47
N ASP A 44 -29.94 11.46 2.89
CA ASP A 44 -30.62 10.21 2.51
C ASP A 44 -30.26 9.71 1.10
N CYS A 45 -29.14 10.18 0.54
CA CYS A 45 -28.72 9.82 -0.82
C CYS A 45 -28.06 8.43 -0.90
N ASP A 46 -28.15 7.84 -2.08
CA ASP A 46 -27.39 6.64 -2.45
C ASP A 46 -25.90 6.94 -2.58
N TYR A 47 -25.08 5.95 -2.22
CA TYR A 47 -23.64 6.03 -2.36
C TYR A 47 -23.24 5.99 -3.85
N SER A 48 -22.31 6.89 -4.21
CA SER A 48 -21.56 6.81 -5.45
C SER A 48 -20.10 7.23 -5.20
N GLN A 49 -19.17 6.73 -6.01
CA GLN A 49 -17.76 7.11 -5.91
C GLN A 49 -17.55 8.62 -6.14
N SER A 50 -18.34 9.23 -7.05
CA SER A 50 -18.34 10.68 -7.27
C SER A 50 -18.71 11.44 -6.00
N ARG A 51 -19.74 10.98 -5.28
CA ARG A 51 -20.21 11.61 -4.04
C ARG A 51 -19.18 11.53 -2.91
N GLY A 52 -18.44 10.41 -2.82
CA GLY A 52 -17.29 10.30 -1.92
C GLY A 52 -16.17 11.29 -2.27
N THR A 53 -15.93 11.52 -3.56
CA THR A 53 -14.94 12.50 -4.04
C THR A 53 -15.38 13.94 -3.73
N ASP A 54 -16.67 14.25 -3.96
CA ASP A 54 -17.24 15.57 -3.67
C ASP A 54 -17.20 15.89 -2.17
N PHE A 55 -17.47 14.91 -1.31
CA PHE A 55 -17.32 15.05 0.14
C PHE A 55 -15.88 15.39 0.53
N LEU A 56 -14.88 14.70 -0.03
CA LEU A 56 -13.47 15.00 0.25
C LEU A 56 -13.10 16.41 -0.18
N LEU A 57 -13.55 16.85 -1.36
CA LEU A 57 -13.32 18.22 -1.84
C LEU A 57 -13.98 19.26 -0.93
N TRP A 58 -15.22 19.03 -0.50
CA TRP A 58 -15.93 19.88 0.46
C TRP A 58 -15.19 19.94 1.80
N LYS A 59 -14.74 18.79 2.33
CA LYS A 59 -14.06 18.71 3.62
C LYS A 59 -12.69 19.35 3.60
N PHE A 60 -11.90 19.14 2.55
CA PHE A 60 -10.56 19.70 2.44
C PHE A 60 -10.59 21.22 2.29
N LYS A 61 -11.61 21.78 1.65
CA LYS A 61 -11.83 23.24 1.64
C LYS A 61 -12.01 23.81 3.05
N GLN A 62 -12.69 23.09 3.94
CA GLN A 62 -12.85 23.53 5.35
C GLN A 62 -11.57 23.41 6.17
N LEU A 63 -10.68 22.48 5.80
CA LEU A 63 -9.43 22.21 6.52
C LEU A 63 -8.25 23.10 6.08
N GLY A 64 -8.49 24.05 5.18
CA GLY A 64 -7.47 24.99 4.67
C GLY A 64 -6.86 24.61 3.32
N GLY A 65 -7.39 23.59 2.63
CA GLY A 65 -6.93 23.09 1.33
C GLY A 65 -5.75 22.12 1.43
N PHE A 66 -5.39 21.50 0.29
CA PHE A 66 -4.33 20.50 0.18
C PHE A 66 -2.98 21.10 0.61
N VAL A 67 -2.56 20.84 1.85
CA VAL A 67 -1.24 21.25 2.34
C VAL A 67 -0.34 20.01 2.36
N THR A 68 0.65 19.97 1.47
CA THR A 68 1.61 18.86 1.35
C THR A 68 2.66 18.81 2.46
N SER A 69 2.67 19.78 3.38
CA SER A 69 3.61 19.87 4.51
C SER A 69 2.92 20.38 5.78
N GLY A 70 2.74 19.51 6.79
CA GLY A 70 2.21 19.88 8.11
C GLY A 70 1.25 18.85 8.72
N GLU A 71 0.68 19.15 9.89
CA GLU A 71 -0.33 18.29 10.56
C GLU A 71 -1.62 18.11 9.75
N HIS A 72 -2.02 19.14 8.98
CA HIS A 72 -3.19 19.10 8.10
C HIS A 72 -3.11 17.94 7.08
N SER A 73 -1.91 17.65 6.57
CA SER A 73 -1.66 16.53 5.65
C SER A 73 -2.02 15.16 6.25
N LYS A 74 -1.79 14.96 7.56
CA LYS A 74 -2.10 13.69 8.24
C LYS A 74 -3.61 13.48 8.39
N ASN A 75 -4.35 14.57 8.67
CA ASN A 75 -5.81 14.54 8.77
C ASN A 75 -6.46 14.32 7.40
N GLU A 76 -6.05 15.04 6.37
CA GLU A 76 -6.58 14.87 5.00
C GLU A 76 -6.35 13.45 4.48
N MET A 77 -5.14 12.93 4.67
CA MET A 77 -4.79 11.54 4.33
C MET A 77 -5.68 10.53 5.07
N TYR A 78 -6.09 10.84 6.29
CA TYR A 78 -6.99 9.98 7.06
C TYR A 78 -8.40 9.94 6.46
N TYR A 79 -9.01 11.09 6.13
CA TYR A 79 -10.32 11.14 5.46
C TYR A 79 -10.28 10.42 4.11
N PHE A 80 -9.23 10.67 3.32
CA PHE A 80 -9.02 9.98 2.05
C PHE A 80 -8.98 8.46 2.22
N ARG A 81 -8.27 7.96 3.24
CA ARG A 81 -8.21 6.52 3.54
C ARG A 81 -9.57 5.95 3.90
N VAL A 82 -10.35 6.61 4.75
CA VAL A 82 -11.68 6.12 5.17
C VAL A 82 -12.66 6.10 4.00
N ILE A 83 -12.75 7.19 3.21
CA ILE A 83 -13.63 7.26 2.04
C ILE A 83 -13.21 6.27 0.96
N ARG A 84 -11.90 6.04 0.79
CA ARG A 84 -11.42 4.98 -0.10
C ARG A 84 -11.79 3.59 0.42
N SER A 85 -11.71 3.33 1.72
CA SER A 85 -12.17 2.05 2.29
C SER A 85 -13.68 1.83 2.08
N LEU A 86 -14.51 2.89 2.13
CA LEU A 86 -15.91 2.81 1.72
C LEU A 86 -16.07 2.45 0.24
N ALA A 87 -15.27 3.07 -0.64
CA ALA A 87 -15.29 2.75 -2.06
C ALA A 87 -14.85 1.29 -2.34
N GLU A 88 -13.79 0.83 -1.67
CA GLU A 88 -13.32 -0.56 -1.74
C GLU A 88 -14.43 -1.53 -1.30
N TYR A 89 -15.05 -1.26 -0.15
CA TYR A 89 -16.11 -2.11 0.37
C TYR A 89 -17.36 -2.11 -0.52
N TYR A 90 -17.76 -0.95 -1.05
CA TYR A 90 -18.88 -0.83 -1.99
C TYR A 90 -18.65 -1.61 -3.29
N ASN A 91 -17.44 -1.52 -3.86
CA ASN A 91 -17.12 -2.15 -5.14
C ASN A 91 -16.86 -3.66 -5.04
N PHE A 92 -16.26 -4.10 -3.92
CA PHE A 92 -15.66 -5.43 -3.81
C PHE A 92 -16.20 -6.26 -2.63
N GLY A 93 -17.03 -5.68 -1.75
CA GLY A 93 -17.52 -6.35 -0.54
C GLY A 93 -16.43 -6.68 0.48
N THR A 94 -15.19 -6.23 0.24
CA THR A 94 -14.01 -6.53 1.05
C THR A 94 -13.15 -5.31 1.29
N LEU A 95 -12.39 -5.37 2.38
CA LEU A 95 -11.41 -4.35 2.77
C LEU A 95 -10.00 -4.90 2.61
N PHE A 96 -9.17 -4.17 1.87
CA PHE A 96 -7.75 -4.46 1.78
C PHE A 96 -7.04 -3.81 2.97
N ARG A 97 -6.65 -4.60 3.98
CA ARG A 97 -5.86 -4.09 5.11
C ARG A 97 -4.53 -3.52 4.57
N ARG A 98 -4.37 -2.21 4.65
CA ARG A 98 -3.10 -1.52 4.30
C ARG A 98 -2.17 -1.34 5.49
N HIS A 99 -2.22 -2.27 6.44
CA HIS A 99 -1.20 -2.41 7.49
C HIS A 99 -0.41 -3.69 7.20
N ASP A 100 0.91 -3.60 7.33
CA ASP A 100 1.81 -4.74 7.35
C ASP A 100 1.29 -5.72 8.40
N TYR A 101 0.59 -6.77 7.95
CA TYR A 101 0.08 -7.80 8.83
C TYR A 101 1.23 -8.75 9.17
N ASP A 102 1.77 -8.61 10.37
CA ASP A 102 2.87 -9.44 10.88
C ASP A 102 2.42 -10.82 11.40
N GLY A 103 1.13 -11.13 11.36
CA GLY A 103 0.62 -12.45 11.78
C GLY A 103 0.89 -13.57 10.76
N GLU A 104 0.65 -14.82 11.19
CA GLU A 104 0.65 -15.95 10.28
C GLU A 104 -0.51 -15.82 9.28
N ILE A 105 -0.19 -15.98 7.99
CA ILE A 105 -1.18 -15.98 6.92
C ILE A 105 -1.43 -17.43 6.57
N VAL A 106 -2.65 -17.90 6.79
CA VAL A 106 -3.08 -19.21 6.30
C VAL A 106 -3.59 -19.03 4.90
N TRP A 107 -2.86 -19.56 3.92
CA TRP A 107 -3.29 -19.53 2.51
C TRP A 107 -4.45 -20.50 2.29
N PRO A 108 -5.49 -20.12 1.53
CA PRO A 108 -6.53 -21.07 1.14
C PRO A 108 -5.90 -22.25 0.38
N LEU A 109 -6.38 -23.47 0.63
CA LEU A 109 -5.80 -24.70 0.07
C LEU A 109 -5.49 -24.62 -1.43
N PRO A 110 -6.36 -24.05 -2.30
CA PRO A 110 -6.06 -23.96 -3.71
C PRO A 110 -4.89 -23.05 -4.10
N PHE A 111 -4.57 -22.06 -3.28
CA PHE A 111 -3.48 -21.11 -3.52
C PHE A 111 -2.23 -21.44 -2.70
N LYS A 112 -2.34 -22.34 -1.72
CA LYS A 112 -1.30 -22.61 -0.73
C LYS A 112 -0.01 -23.09 -1.39
N GLU A 113 -0.07 -24.15 -2.18
CA GLU A 113 1.10 -24.78 -2.78
C GLU A 113 1.88 -23.81 -3.69
N VAL A 114 1.18 -23.13 -4.59
CA VAL A 114 1.78 -22.14 -5.49
C VAL A 114 2.33 -20.92 -4.75
N THR A 115 1.64 -20.44 -3.70
CA THR A 115 2.08 -19.27 -2.94
C THR A 115 3.29 -19.58 -2.06
N GLU A 116 3.27 -20.69 -1.34
CA GLU A 116 4.39 -21.13 -0.51
C GLU A 116 5.60 -21.48 -1.37
N GLY A 117 5.39 -22.16 -2.50
CA GLY A 117 6.44 -22.46 -3.49
C GLY A 117 7.10 -21.19 -4.04
N PHE A 118 6.31 -20.18 -4.42
CA PHE A 118 6.85 -18.90 -4.89
C PHE A 118 7.64 -18.17 -3.79
N LEU A 119 7.10 -18.10 -2.57
CA LEU A 119 7.75 -17.43 -1.45
C LEU A 119 9.07 -18.11 -1.06
N GLN A 120 9.12 -19.45 -1.15
CA GLN A 120 10.35 -20.22 -0.96
C GLN A 120 11.36 -19.96 -2.08
N TYR A 121 10.91 -19.94 -3.34
CA TYR A 121 11.73 -19.62 -4.49
C TYR A 121 12.39 -18.23 -4.37
N GLU A 122 11.66 -17.22 -3.91
CA GLU A 122 12.20 -15.88 -3.66
C GLU A 122 13.31 -15.88 -2.60
N VAL A 123 13.17 -16.69 -1.54
CA VAL A 123 14.20 -16.84 -0.50
C VAL A 123 15.44 -17.54 -1.07
N GLU A 124 15.26 -18.61 -1.83
CA GLU A 124 16.36 -19.35 -2.49
C GLU A 124 17.10 -18.51 -3.53
N TYR A 125 16.38 -17.62 -4.22
CA TYR A 125 16.95 -16.65 -5.15
C TYR A 125 17.79 -15.56 -4.44
N GLY A 126 17.74 -15.47 -3.11
CA GLY A 126 18.49 -14.50 -2.32
C GLY A 126 17.82 -13.13 -2.23
N CYS A 127 16.49 -13.05 -2.40
CA CYS A 127 15.78 -11.79 -2.25
C CYS A 127 15.78 -11.31 -0.78
N SER A 128 15.84 -9.99 -0.60
CA SER A 128 15.83 -9.39 0.75
C SER A 128 14.54 -9.69 1.53
N GLN A 129 14.62 -9.72 2.86
CA GLN A 129 13.45 -9.91 3.73
C GLN A 129 12.35 -8.86 3.51
N CYS A 130 12.74 -7.62 3.20
CA CYS A 130 11.80 -6.55 2.87
C CYS A 130 11.04 -6.85 1.57
N HIS A 131 11.73 -7.38 0.56
CA HIS A 131 11.09 -7.83 -0.69
C HIS A 131 10.12 -8.99 -0.42
N TYR A 132 10.56 -10.00 0.34
CA TYR A 132 9.73 -11.14 0.75
C TYR A 132 8.44 -10.68 1.45
N ARG A 133 8.54 -9.86 2.50
CA ARG A 133 7.38 -9.36 3.25
C ARG A 133 6.41 -8.59 2.37
N ARG A 134 6.94 -7.76 1.48
CA ARG A 134 6.14 -6.98 0.53
C ARG A 134 5.41 -7.88 -0.47
N CYS A 135 6.09 -8.82 -1.11
CA CYS A 135 5.48 -9.77 -2.04
C CYS A 135 4.39 -10.60 -1.35
N ARG A 136 4.67 -11.11 -0.14
CA ARG A 136 3.71 -11.83 0.71
C ARG A 136 2.44 -11.01 0.99
N GLY A 137 2.58 -9.72 1.32
CA GLY A 137 1.43 -8.83 1.52
C GLY A 137 0.62 -8.59 0.26
N ILE A 138 1.28 -8.39 -0.88
CA ILE A 138 0.61 -8.15 -2.17
C ILE A 138 -0.17 -9.38 -2.64
N ILE A 139 0.42 -10.58 -2.51
CA ILE A 139 -0.23 -11.84 -2.88
C ILE A 139 -1.45 -12.10 -1.98
N LYS A 140 -1.34 -11.80 -0.68
CA LYS A 140 -2.49 -11.85 0.23
C LYS A 140 -3.63 -10.95 -0.24
N ASP A 141 -3.34 -9.69 -0.58
CA ASP A 141 -4.37 -8.77 -1.07
C ASP A 141 -5.04 -9.29 -2.34
N LEU A 142 -4.27 -9.86 -3.26
CA LEU A 142 -4.80 -10.49 -4.47
C LEU A 142 -5.72 -11.68 -4.14
N ILE A 143 -5.28 -12.60 -3.28
CA ILE A 143 -6.07 -13.79 -2.93
C ILE A 143 -7.38 -13.40 -2.25
N LEU A 144 -7.36 -12.41 -1.35
CA LEU A 144 -8.57 -11.90 -0.72
C LEU A 144 -9.54 -11.29 -1.75
N PHE A 145 -9.01 -10.57 -2.74
CA PHE A 145 -9.82 -10.04 -3.84
C PHE A 145 -10.45 -11.16 -4.69
N LEU A 146 -9.67 -12.20 -5.02
CA LEU A 146 -10.16 -13.34 -5.79
C LEU A 146 -11.25 -14.11 -5.03
N ASP A 147 -11.04 -14.34 -3.74
CA ASP A 147 -12.01 -15.01 -2.86
C ASP A 147 -13.33 -14.22 -2.79
N SER A 148 -13.26 -12.89 -2.66
CA SER A 148 -14.44 -12.03 -2.69
C SER A 148 -15.19 -12.02 -4.03
N SER A 149 -14.50 -12.41 -5.10
CA SER A 149 -15.07 -12.55 -6.44
C SER A 149 -15.52 -13.99 -6.73
N GLY A 150 -15.47 -14.90 -5.75
CA GLY A 150 -15.84 -16.31 -5.89
C GLY A 150 -14.82 -17.16 -6.66
N ILE A 151 -13.59 -16.67 -6.84
CA ILE A 151 -12.54 -17.36 -7.56
C ILE A 151 -11.59 -18.02 -6.57
N HIS A 152 -11.60 -19.35 -6.58
CA HIS A 152 -10.78 -20.15 -5.68
C HIS A 152 -9.58 -20.81 -6.38
N HIS A 153 -9.31 -20.53 -7.65
CA HIS A 153 -8.15 -21.10 -8.36
C HIS A 153 -7.52 -20.07 -9.30
N LEU A 154 -6.20 -20.14 -9.50
CA LEU A 154 -5.49 -19.22 -10.40
C LEU A 154 -5.96 -19.36 -11.87
N ASN A 155 -6.33 -20.55 -12.32
CA ASN A 155 -6.90 -20.76 -13.66
C ASN A 155 -8.22 -20.01 -13.90
N GLY A 156 -8.94 -19.63 -12.83
CA GLY A 156 -10.14 -18.81 -12.92
C GLY A 156 -9.87 -17.30 -13.06
N VAL A 157 -8.60 -16.87 -13.03
CA VAL A 157 -8.23 -15.46 -13.16
C VAL A 157 -8.40 -15.01 -14.60
N THR A 158 -9.14 -13.92 -14.79
CA THR A 158 -9.41 -13.31 -16.08
C THR A 158 -8.84 -11.89 -16.16
N ALA A 159 -8.73 -11.36 -17.39
CA ALA A 159 -8.31 -9.97 -17.61
C ALA A 159 -9.23 -8.94 -16.96
N ASP A 160 -10.54 -9.21 -16.89
CA ASP A 160 -11.52 -8.36 -16.19
C ASP A 160 -11.22 -8.29 -14.68
N LEU A 161 -10.99 -9.45 -14.04
CA LEU A 161 -10.65 -9.50 -12.62
C LEU A 161 -9.34 -8.77 -12.31
N MET A 162 -8.33 -8.90 -13.16
CA MET A 162 -7.07 -8.18 -12.97
C MET A 162 -7.25 -6.67 -13.16
N SER A 163 -8.06 -6.24 -14.11
CA SER A 163 -8.41 -4.83 -14.31
C SER A 163 -9.12 -4.28 -13.07
N ARG A 164 -10.16 -4.98 -12.58
CA ARG A 164 -10.87 -4.64 -11.34
C ARG A 164 -9.94 -4.64 -10.12
N PHE A 165 -8.99 -5.56 -10.03
CA PHE A 165 -7.99 -5.55 -8.97
C PHE A 165 -7.08 -4.33 -9.06
N THR A 166 -6.68 -3.91 -10.27
CA THR A 166 -5.88 -2.69 -10.43
C THR A 166 -6.65 -1.43 -10.07
N GLU A 167 -7.97 -1.41 -10.27
CA GLU A 167 -8.84 -0.31 -9.81
C GLU A 167 -8.86 -0.18 -8.29
N THR A 168 -8.70 -1.29 -7.53
CA THR A 168 -8.55 -1.23 -6.05
C THR A 168 -7.34 -0.37 -5.62
N MET A 169 -6.35 -0.23 -6.50
CA MET A 169 -5.11 0.49 -6.25
C MET A 169 -5.21 1.98 -6.56
N ILE A 170 -6.35 2.46 -7.07
CA ILE A 170 -6.58 3.89 -7.33
C ILE A 170 -6.35 4.70 -6.03
N GLY A 171 -5.55 5.75 -6.14
CA GLY A 171 -5.11 6.58 -5.00
C GLY A 171 -3.82 6.12 -4.31
N LEU A 172 -3.17 5.05 -4.77
CA LEU A 172 -1.77 4.77 -4.42
C LEU A 172 -0.82 5.62 -5.27
N ALA A 173 0.39 5.84 -4.75
CA ALA A 173 1.45 6.47 -5.53
C ALA A 173 1.76 5.60 -6.78
N PRO A 174 2.00 6.19 -7.96
CA PRO A 174 2.29 5.43 -9.17
C PRO A 174 3.45 4.45 -9.00
N VAL A 175 4.48 4.82 -8.24
CA VAL A 175 5.60 3.93 -7.89
C VAL A 175 5.13 2.70 -7.13
N THR A 176 4.25 2.87 -6.14
CA THR A 176 3.68 1.76 -5.38
C THR A 176 2.84 0.84 -6.27
N ILE A 177 2.02 1.41 -7.17
CA ILE A 177 1.24 0.62 -8.14
C ILE A 177 2.19 -0.21 -9.03
N ALA A 178 3.22 0.42 -9.58
CA ALA A 178 4.21 -0.25 -10.42
C ALA A 178 4.93 -1.40 -9.70
N GLU A 179 5.33 -1.18 -8.43
CA GLU A 179 5.94 -2.23 -7.60
C GLU A 179 4.99 -3.40 -7.33
N ARG A 180 3.72 -3.11 -7.00
CA ARG A 180 2.71 -4.15 -6.77
C ARG A 180 2.46 -4.99 -8.01
N LEU A 181 2.31 -4.35 -9.17
CA LEU A 181 2.14 -5.04 -10.45
C LEU A 181 3.37 -5.86 -10.83
N SER A 182 4.58 -5.36 -10.54
CA SER A 182 5.82 -6.11 -10.79
C SER A 182 5.91 -7.39 -9.95
N ALA A 183 5.57 -7.31 -8.66
CA ALA A 183 5.56 -8.48 -7.78
C ALA A 183 4.52 -9.52 -8.24
N LEU A 184 3.33 -9.07 -8.62
CA LEU A 184 2.31 -9.98 -9.16
C LEU A 184 2.72 -10.61 -10.49
N ARG A 185 3.40 -9.86 -11.35
CA ARG A 185 3.93 -10.39 -12.62
C ARG A 185 4.94 -11.51 -12.37
N GLN A 186 5.81 -11.36 -11.36
CA GLN A 186 6.74 -12.42 -10.96
C GLN A 186 6.00 -13.65 -10.42
N TYR A 187 5.01 -13.43 -9.55
CA TYR A 187 4.20 -14.51 -8.99
C TYR A 187 3.45 -15.33 -10.06
N PHE A 188 2.75 -14.67 -10.99
CA PHE A 188 2.05 -15.38 -12.08
C PHE A 188 3.01 -16.06 -13.05
N LYS A 189 4.15 -15.43 -13.35
CA LYS A 189 5.18 -16.06 -14.18
C LYS A 189 5.75 -17.31 -13.51
N TYR A 190 5.99 -17.27 -12.21
CA TYR A 190 6.39 -18.44 -11.43
C TYR A 190 5.32 -19.55 -11.52
N ALA A 191 4.05 -19.18 -11.28
CA ALA A 191 2.94 -20.13 -11.37
C ALA A 191 2.88 -20.83 -12.74
N PHE A 192 3.09 -20.08 -13.83
CA PHE A 192 3.10 -20.63 -15.18
C PHE A 192 4.31 -21.53 -15.44
N LEU A 193 5.53 -21.10 -15.09
CA LEU A 193 6.76 -21.88 -15.29
C LEU A 193 6.76 -23.20 -14.51
N HIS A 194 6.13 -23.22 -13.32
CA HIS A 194 5.99 -24.41 -12.48
C HIS A 194 4.69 -25.20 -12.76
N LYS A 195 3.95 -24.88 -13.82
CA LYS A 195 2.73 -25.60 -14.27
C LYS A 195 1.57 -25.60 -13.26
N TYR A 196 1.49 -24.60 -12.38
CA TYR A 196 0.31 -24.37 -11.55
C TYR A 196 -0.85 -23.74 -12.34
N VAL A 197 -0.55 -23.16 -13.51
CA VAL A 197 -1.54 -22.57 -14.41
C VAL A 197 -1.22 -22.93 -15.86
N ASP A 198 -2.26 -23.10 -16.66
CA ASP A 198 -2.14 -23.56 -18.06
C ASP A 198 -1.81 -22.44 -19.04
N GLN A 199 -2.09 -21.19 -18.65
CA GLN A 199 -1.91 -19.99 -19.47
C GLN A 199 -1.11 -18.92 -18.72
N PRO A 200 -0.37 -18.06 -19.43
CA PRO A 200 0.41 -16.99 -18.82
C PRO A 200 -0.50 -15.86 -18.32
N ILE A 201 -0.96 -15.95 -17.07
CA ILE A 201 -1.85 -14.95 -16.44
C ILE A 201 -1.19 -13.57 -16.33
N GLU A 202 0.14 -13.50 -16.32
CA GLU A 202 0.87 -12.25 -16.18
C GLU A 202 0.62 -11.26 -17.33
N VAL A 203 0.09 -11.73 -18.47
CA VAL A 203 -0.30 -10.89 -19.61
C VAL A 203 -1.57 -10.08 -19.34
N PHE A 204 -2.40 -10.52 -18.39
CA PHE A 204 -3.63 -9.82 -17.98
C PHE A 204 -3.36 -8.60 -17.11
N LEU A 205 -2.15 -8.49 -16.53
CA LEU A 205 -1.78 -7.33 -15.74
C LEU A 205 -1.45 -6.15 -16.66
N PRO A 206 -2.01 -4.96 -16.40
CA PRO A 206 -1.67 -3.77 -17.16
C PRO A 206 -0.18 -3.44 -17.00
N HIS A 207 0.34 -2.69 -17.96
CA HIS A 207 1.70 -2.18 -17.83
C HIS A 207 1.77 -1.25 -16.63
N PRO A 208 2.80 -1.38 -15.78
CA PRO A 208 2.97 -0.51 -14.65
C PRO A 208 3.07 0.94 -15.13
N PRO A 209 2.46 1.90 -14.42
CA PRO A 209 2.60 3.31 -14.78
C PRO A 209 4.08 3.65 -14.87
N GLN A 210 4.49 4.30 -15.97
CA GLN A 210 5.88 4.66 -16.15
C GLN A 210 6.35 5.49 -14.94
N ARG A 211 7.55 5.19 -14.45
CA ARG A 211 8.21 6.05 -13.46
C ARG A 211 8.41 7.41 -14.10
N LEU A 212 7.50 8.35 -13.84
CA LEU A 212 7.70 9.77 -14.06
C LEU A 212 8.92 10.19 -13.22
N ARG A 213 10.12 10.06 -13.79
CA ARG A 213 11.36 10.58 -13.21
C ARG A 213 11.21 12.09 -13.12
N THR A 214 10.71 12.59 -11.99
CA THR A 214 10.28 13.98 -11.85
C THR A 214 11.17 14.81 -10.94
N LYS A 215 12.26 14.26 -10.41
CA LYS A 215 13.27 15.07 -9.73
C LYS A 215 14.67 14.65 -10.15
N LEU A 216 15.39 15.60 -10.72
CA LEU A 216 16.85 15.52 -10.77
C LEU A 216 17.33 15.35 -9.32
N PRO A 217 18.28 14.44 -9.05
CA PRO A 217 18.88 14.34 -7.72
C PRO A 217 19.37 15.72 -7.29
N THR A 218 19.03 16.12 -6.06
CA THR A 218 19.58 17.34 -5.48
C THR A 218 21.06 17.10 -5.26
N VAL A 219 21.92 17.75 -6.06
CA VAL A 219 23.37 17.66 -5.92
C VAL A 219 23.79 18.65 -4.84
N TRP A 220 24.56 18.18 -3.87
CA TRP A 220 25.14 19.02 -2.81
C TRP A 220 26.52 19.48 -3.26
N SER A 221 26.86 20.75 -3.00
CA SER A 221 28.21 21.25 -3.23
C SER A 221 29.17 20.74 -2.14
N GLU A 222 30.47 20.77 -2.42
CA GLU A 222 31.49 20.36 -1.45
C GLU A 222 31.41 21.22 -0.17
N GLU A 223 31.16 22.52 -0.30
CA GLU A 223 31.01 23.43 0.82
C GLU A 223 29.79 23.08 1.69
N GLN A 224 28.68 22.66 1.09
CA GLN A 224 27.48 22.24 1.83
C GLN A 224 27.73 20.94 2.60
N ILE A 225 28.48 20.01 2.01
CA ILE A 225 28.87 18.75 2.66
C ILE A 225 29.82 19.04 3.83
N GLU A 226 30.81 19.89 3.64
CA GLU A 226 31.74 20.31 4.71
C GLU A 226 31.02 21.02 5.85
N GLN A 227 30.09 21.94 5.54
CA GLN A 227 29.27 22.59 6.56
C GLN A 227 28.44 21.59 7.35
N LEU A 228 27.83 20.60 6.68
CA LEU A 228 27.07 19.55 7.35
C LEU A 228 27.96 18.71 8.28
N ILE A 229 29.09 18.23 7.78
CA ILE A 229 30.03 17.39 8.56
C ILE A 229 30.54 18.14 9.79
N ASN A 230 30.91 19.41 9.63
CA ASN A 230 31.44 20.24 10.72
C ASN A 230 30.38 20.69 11.73
N SER A 231 29.09 20.61 11.40
CA SER A 231 27.99 20.94 12.32
C SER A 231 27.72 19.87 13.39
N ILE A 232 28.31 18.68 13.26
CA ILE A 232 28.04 17.52 14.12
C ILE A 232 28.90 17.60 15.39
N ASP A 233 28.25 17.54 16.56
CA ASP A 233 28.93 17.54 17.86
C ASP A 233 29.61 16.19 18.15
N ILE A 234 30.89 16.07 17.81
CA ILE A 234 31.71 14.87 18.04
C ILE A 234 32.15 14.67 19.50
N THR A 235 31.71 15.50 20.45
CA THR A 235 32.04 15.31 21.88
C THR A 235 31.22 14.17 22.49
N THR A 236 30.07 13.83 21.91
CA THR A 236 29.21 12.75 22.38
C THR A 236 29.43 11.45 21.59
N PRO A 237 29.20 10.27 22.20
CA PRO A 237 29.24 9.00 21.48
C PRO A 237 28.26 8.95 20.28
N ILE A 238 27.08 9.55 20.43
CA ILE A 238 26.06 9.64 19.36
C ILE A 238 26.59 10.51 18.22
N GLY A 239 27.14 11.68 18.50
CA GLY A 239 27.64 12.56 17.46
C GLY A 239 28.88 12.01 16.74
N LYS A 240 29.76 11.26 17.41
CA LYS A 240 30.84 10.51 16.72
C LYS A 240 30.29 9.48 15.73
N ARG A 241 29.22 8.78 16.10
CA ARG A 241 28.55 7.80 15.23
C ARG A 241 27.91 8.50 14.04
N ASP A 242 27.16 9.58 14.28
CA ASP A 242 26.46 10.31 13.22
C ASP A 242 27.46 10.97 12.25
N TYR A 243 28.58 11.50 12.78
CA TYR A 243 29.72 11.97 12.00
C TYR A 243 30.28 10.88 11.09
N ALA A 244 30.56 9.69 11.64
CA ALA A 244 31.08 8.57 10.85
C ALA A 244 30.10 8.12 9.75
N ILE A 245 28.80 8.06 10.05
CA ILE A 245 27.74 7.71 9.08
C ILE A 245 27.73 8.71 7.92
N ILE A 246 27.70 10.02 8.22
CA ILE A 246 27.64 11.07 7.19
C ILE A 246 28.95 11.09 6.38
N LEU A 247 30.10 10.97 7.04
CA LEU A 247 31.41 10.97 6.38
C LEU A 247 31.55 9.79 5.40
N LEU A 248 31.17 8.58 5.81
CA LEU A 248 31.20 7.39 4.95
C LEU A 248 30.27 7.54 3.74
N GLY A 249 29.05 8.07 3.94
CA GLY A 249 28.12 8.33 2.85
C GLY A 249 28.64 9.39 1.87
N ALA A 250 29.18 10.49 2.39
CA ALA A 250 29.62 11.63 1.57
C ALA A 250 30.93 11.36 0.81
N ARG A 251 31.91 10.70 1.44
CA ARG A 251 33.25 10.52 0.85
C ARG A 251 33.41 9.23 0.06
N LEU A 252 32.73 8.16 0.45
CA LEU A 252 32.84 6.85 -0.20
C LEU A 252 31.60 6.49 -1.04
N GLY A 253 30.53 7.28 -0.95
CA GLY A 253 29.29 7.00 -1.69
C GLY A 253 28.59 5.73 -1.24
N LEU A 254 28.86 5.25 -0.01
CA LEU A 254 28.25 4.03 0.52
C LEU A 254 26.74 4.24 0.70
N ARG A 255 25.95 3.20 0.38
CA ARG A 255 24.52 3.24 0.68
C ARG A 255 24.31 3.08 2.18
N ILE A 256 23.20 3.62 2.69
CA ILE A 256 22.90 3.54 4.12
C ILE A 256 22.86 2.11 4.66
N GLY A 257 22.40 1.15 3.85
CA GLY A 257 22.43 -0.28 4.21
C GLY A 257 23.85 -0.84 4.35
N ASP A 258 24.78 -0.38 3.50
CA ASP A 258 26.19 -0.75 3.58
C ASP A 258 26.82 -0.14 4.83
N ILE A 259 26.58 1.15 5.09
CA ILE A 259 27.07 1.84 6.29
C ILE A 259 26.58 1.14 7.57
N TRP A 260 25.32 0.73 7.60
CA TRP A 260 24.74 -0.03 8.72
C TRP A 260 25.47 -1.35 9.01
N SER A 261 26.01 -2.00 7.99
CA SER A 261 26.77 -3.25 8.16
C SER A 261 28.17 -3.02 8.77
N TYR A 262 28.77 -1.85 8.54
CA TYR A 262 30.10 -1.50 9.06
C TYR A 262 30.03 -0.82 10.43
N VAL A 263 29.03 0.03 10.64
CA VAL A 263 28.83 0.75 11.89
C VAL A 263 27.88 -0.08 12.74
N LYS A 264 28.43 -0.99 13.56
CA LYS A 264 27.66 -1.67 14.61
C LYS A 264 27.13 -0.60 15.58
N ILE A 265 25.85 -0.26 15.42
CA ILE A 265 25.08 0.60 16.33
C ILE A 265 24.78 -0.15 17.62
#